data_AF-A0A078JZC6-F1
#
_entry.id   AF-A0A078JZC6-F1
#
_cell.length_a   1.000
_cell.length_b   1.000
_cell.length_c   1.000
_cell.angle_alpha   90.00
_cell.angle_beta   90.00
_cell.angle_gamma   90.00
#
_symmetry.space_group_name_H-M   'P 1'
#
loop_
_entity.id
_entity.type
_entity.pdbx_description
1 polymer ?
#
loop_
_entity_poly.entity_id
_entity_poly.type
_entity_poly.pdbx_seq_one_letter_code
_entity_poly.pdbx_strand_id
1 'polypeptide(L)'
;DKTAWRTDEEFAREMLAGLNPVVIQLLKEFPPKSKLDRETYGDQNSTFTKSHIEQSLDGLTVEEALEKERLFILDHHDTLMPYLGRINTTGNKVYASRTLLFLKDDGTLKPLVIELSLPHPDGDSFGAVSEVYTPGEGVYDSLWQLAKAYVGVNDSGNHQLISHWLQTHASIEPFVIATNRQLSVLHPVFKLLEPHYRDTMNINALARQILINGGGIFEITVFPSKYAMEMSSFIYKNHWTFPDQALPAELKKRGMAVEDPEAPHGLRLRIEDYPYAVDGLEVWYAIESWVQDYIPLYYKTDEDVQNDTELQAWWKEVREEGHGDKKSEPWWPKMQTRKELIDSCTIIIWVASALHAAVNFGQYPIAGYLPNRPTISRQFMPKENTPEFEELEKNPDKVFLKSITAQLQTLLGISLIEILSTHSSDEVYLGQRDSKEWAAEKEALEAFEKFGDKVKEIEKKIDERNLDENLKNRTGPVKMPYTSLFPTSEGGVTGRGIPNSVSI
;
A
#
# COMPACT_ATOMS: atom_id res chain seq x y z
N ASP A 1 -3.63 22.06 -11.18
CA ASP A 1 -2.35 22.74 -11.49
C ASP A 1 -1.47 21.73 -12.22
N LYS A 2 -0.82 22.07 -13.35
CA LYS A 2 -0.06 21.10 -14.16
C LYS A 2 1.36 20.80 -13.61
N THR A 3 1.81 21.57 -12.63
CA THR A 3 3.16 21.48 -12.05
C THR A 3 3.14 21.11 -10.57
N ALA A 4 1.96 21.10 -9.93
CA ALA A 4 1.81 20.76 -8.51
C ALA A 4 2.42 19.41 -8.10
N TRP A 5 2.46 18.43 -9.01
CA TRP A 5 3.12 17.13 -8.77
C TRP A 5 4.61 17.25 -8.44
N ARG A 6 5.27 18.35 -8.82
CA ARG A 6 6.69 18.60 -8.52
C ARG A 6 6.93 19.17 -7.13
N THR A 7 5.89 19.63 -6.43
CA THR A 7 6.11 20.28 -5.14
C THR A 7 6.45 19.24 -4.07
N ASP A 8 7.12 19.70 -3.02
CA ASP A 8 7.48 18.84 -1.89
C ASP A 8 6.23 18.47 -1.07
N GLU A 9 5.24 19.36 -1.04
CA GLU A 9 3.95 19.11 -0.41
C GLU A 9 3.22 17.95 -1.08
N GLU A 10 3.13 17.91 -2.41
CA GLU A 10 2.44 16.81 -3.08
C GLU A 10 3.19 15.49 -2.94
N PHE A 11 4.51 15.52 -3.10
CA PHE A 11 5.37 14.35 -2.93
C PHE A 11 5.18 13.69 -1.56
N ALA A 12 5.09 14.49 -0.48
CA ALA A 12 4.85 13.97 0.86
C ALA A 12 3.39 13.59 1.10
N ARG A 13 2.44 14.38 0.58
CA ARG A 13 0.99 14.12 0.73
C ARG A 13 0.58 12.79 0.10
N GLU A 14 1.15 12.43 -1.05
CA GLU A 14 0.85 11.15 -1.70
C GLU A 14 1.22 9.93 -0.84
N MET A 15 2.11 10.08 0.14
CA MET A 15 2.40 9.00 1.10
C MET A 15 1.25 8.75 2.10
N LEU A 16 0.30 9.68 2.22
CA LEU A 16 -0.88 9.59 3.08
C LEU A 16 -2.19 9.42 2.29
N ALA A 17 -2.24 9.91 1.06
CA ALA A 17 -3.47 10.05 0.28
C ALA A 17 -3.26 9.81 -1.23
N GLY A 18 -2.10 9.26 -1.61
CA GLY A 18 -1.76 8.93 -2.99
C GLY A 18 -2.08 7.48 -3.33
N LEU A 19 -1.33 6.95 -4.30
CA LEU A 19 -1.52 5.59 -4.81
C LEU A 19 -1.04 4.50 -3.85
N ASN A 20 -0.02 4.78 -3.03
CA ASN A 20 0.56 3.81 -2.09
C ASN A 20 0.57 4.34 -0.65
N PRO A 21 -0.61 4.63 -0.07
CA PRO A 21 -0.70 5.32 1.21
C PRO A 21 -0.47 4.37 2.39
N VAL A 22 0.19 3.22 2.20
CA VAL A 22 0.28 2.13 3.20
C VAL A 22 1.70 1.84 3.69
N VAL A 23 2.71 2.60 3.23
CA VAL A 23 4.12 2.26 3.49
C VAL A 23 4.79 3.17 4.52
N ILE A 24 4.43 4.47 4.56
CA ILE A 24 5.06 5.44 5.47
C ILE A 24 4.96 4.97 6.93
N GLN A 25 6.02 5.15 7.70
CA GLN A 25 6.08 4.73 9.09
C GLN A 25 6.67 5.81 9.99
N LEU A 26 6.37 5.74 11.28
CA LEU A 26 7.01 6.59 12.29
C LEU A 26 8.50 6.25 12.37
N LEU A 27 9.35 7.29 12.38
CA LEU A 27 10.78 7.11 12.66
C LEU A 27 10.99 6.90 14.16
N LYS A 28 11.47 5.72 14.55
CA LYS A 28 11.67 5.35 15.97
C LYS A 28 13.05 5.71 16.52
N GLU A 29 14.05 5.79 15.65
CA GLU A 29 15.42 6.12 16.03
C GLU A 29 16.13 6.86 14.89
N PHE A 30 17.11 7.69 15.24
CA PHE A 30 17.92 8.44 14.27
C PHE A 30 19.43 8.22 14.53
N PRO A 31 20.23 7.93 13.48
CA PRO A 31 19.81 7.66 12.11
C PRO A 31 19.03 6.32 12.00
N PRO A 32 18.19 6.15 10.95
CA PRO A 32 17.51 4.89 10.69
C PRO A 32 18.49 3.72 10.59
N LYS A 33 18.12 2.58 11.19
CA LYS A 33 18.91 1.34 11.11
C LYS A 33 18.28 0.34 10.15
N SER A 34 19.14 -0.40 9.45
CA SER A 34 18.71 -1.53 8.63
C SER A 34 18.48 -2.78 9.48
N LYS A 35 17.51 -3.59 9.07
CA LYS A 35 17.20 -4.92 9.59
C LYS A 35 17.81 -6.03 8.75
N LEU A 36 18.55 -5.71 7.69
CA LEU A 36 19.28 -6.69 6.91
C LEU A 36 20.36 -7.35 7.76
N ASP A 37 20.62 -8.62 7.48
CA ASP A 37 21.64 -9.38 8.18
C ASP A 37 23.03 -8.76 7.95
N ARG A 38 23.66 -8.30 9.03
CA ARG A 38 24.94 -7.59 8.97
C ARG A 38 26.08 -8.48 8.50
N GLU A 39 26.01 -9.80 8.75
CA GLU A 39 27.05 -10.74 8.28
C GLU A 39 27.00 -10.88 6.75
N THR A 40 25.80 -10.94 6.18
CA THR A 40 25.59 -11.07 4.73
C THR A 40 25.80 -9.76 3.99
N TYR A 41 25.24 -8.65 4.51
CA TYR A 41 25.12 -7.38 3.79
C TYR A 41 26.01 -6.26 4.36
N GLY A 42 26.85 -6.52 5.35
CA GLY A 42 27.69 -5.47 5.96
C GLY A 42 26.89 -4.39 6.69
N ASP A 43 27.48 -3.21 6.89
CA ASP A 43 26.78 -2.09 7.53
C ASP A 43 25.84 -1.41 6.53
N GLN A 44 24.54 -1.51 6.82
CA GLN A 44 23.44 -1.01 5.98
C GLN A 44 22.67 0.13 6.66
N ASN A 45 23.19 0.64 7.79
CA ASN A 45 22.57 1.76 8.50
C ASN A 45 22.65 3.04 7.66
N SER A 46 21.66 3.90 7.82
CA SER A 46 21.60 5.16 7.07
C SER A 46 22.79 6.07 7.40
N THR A 47 23.25 6.78 6.38
CA THR A 47 24.31 7.80 6.45
C THR A 47 23.80 9.19 6.82
N PHE A 48 22.50 9.35 7.13
CA PHE A 48 21.96 10.61 7.63
C PHE A 48 22.70 11.08 8.88
N THR A 49 23.07 12.36 8.87
CA THR A 49 23.57 13.09 10.03
C THR A 49 22.54 14.12 10.45
N LYS A 50 22.61 14.58 11.71
CA LYS A 50 21.67 15.59 12.20
C LYS A 50 21.74 16.90 11.41
N SER A 51 22.94 17.28 10.95
CA SER A 51 23.14 18.50 10.17
C SER A 51 22.37 18.51 8.84
N HIS A 52 21.97 17.35 8.31
CA HIS A 52 21.12 17.29 7.12
C HIS A 52 19.69 17.79 7.38
N ILE A 53 19.19 17.72 8.62
CA ILE A 53 17.77 17.95 8.91
C ILE A 53 17.50 19.03 9.96
N GLU A 54 18.45 19.34 10.87
CA GLU A 54 18.25 20.23 12.02
C GLU A 54 17.65 21.60 11.67
N GLN A 55 17.98 22.15 10.48
CA GLN A 55 17.46 23.46 10.05
C GLN A 55 16.01 23.42 9.52
N SER A 56 15.42 22.24 9.39
CA SER A 56 14.12 22.03 8.74
C SER A 56 13.04 21.43 9.65
N LEU A 57 13.26 21.42 10.98
CA LEU A 57 12.38 20.83 12.00
C LEU A 57 11.57 21.88 12.79
N ASP A 58 11.26 23.02 12.17
CA ASP A 58 10.48 24.11 12.79
C ASP A 58 10.99 24.54 14.18
N GLY A 59 12.32 24.60 14.33
CA GLY A 59 12.99 25.01 15.56
C GLY A 59 13.20 23.91 16.60
N LEU A 60 12.77 22.67 16.34
CA LEU A 60 13.05 21.52 17.18
C LEU A 60 14.43 20.92 16.89
N THR A 61 15.05 20.32 17.91
CA THR A 61 16.16 19.38 17.73
C THR A 61 15.65 18.04 17.18
N VAL A 62 16.56 17.21 16.67
CA VAL A 62 16.22 15.85 16.21
C VAL A 62 15.62 15.01 17.34
N GLU A 63 16.20 15.11 18.54
CA GLU A 63 15.71 14.43 19.74
C GLU A 63 14.28 14.86 20.11
N GLU A 64 14.01 16.16 20.15
CA GLU A 64 12.66 16.67 20.46
C GLU A 64 11.64 16.28 19.38
N ALA A 65 12.05 16.24 18.11
CA ALA A 65 11.19 15.82 17.01
C ALA A 65 10.87 14.32 17.08
N LEU A 66 11.82 13.47 17.50
CA LEU A 66 11.58 12.04 17.78
C LEU A 66 10.65 11.86 18.99
N GLU A 67 10.92 12.55 20.09
CA GLU A 67 10.12 12.46 21.32
C GLU A 67 8.67 12.89 21.10
N LYS A 68 8.46 13.94 20.29
CA LYS A 68 7.14 14.42 19.88
C LYS A 68 6.50 13.60 18.76
N GLU A 69 7.14 12.52 18.31
CA GLU A 69 6.67 11.65 17.24
C GLU A 69 6.39 12.39 15.91
N ARG A 70 7.21 13.39 15.58
CA ARG A 70 7.06 14.25 14.39
C ARG A 70 7.94 13.85 13.21
N LEU A 71 8.79 12.84 13.36
CA LEU A 71 9.62 12.33 12.28
C LEU A 71 9.05 11.03 11.73
N PHE A 72 8.92 10.98 10.40
CA PHE A 72 8.41 9.84 9.65
C PHE A 72 9.44 9.44 8.59
N ILE A 73 9.31 8.21 8.10
CA ILE A 73 10.20 7.67 7.07
C ILE A 73 9.41 6.86 6.04
N LEU A 74 9.71 7.09 4.77
CA LEU A 74 9.41 6.15 3.68
C LEU A 74 10.70 5.36 3.41
N ASP A 75 10.72 4.09 3.81
CA ASP A 75 11.91 3.24 3.76
C ASP A 75 11.73 2.08 2.77
N HIS A 76 12.36 2.20 1.61
CA HIS A 76 12.42 1.12 0.61
C HIS A 76 13.75 0.39 0.62
N HIS A 77 14.66 0.72 1.54
CA HIS A 77 16.04 0.27 1.47
C HIS A 77 16.17 -1.24 1.64
N ASP A 78 15.66 -1.78 2.75
CA ASP A 78 15.85 -3.19 3.10
C ASP A 78 15.11 -4.14 2.14
N THR A 79 13.98 -3.68 1.60
CA THR A 79 13.21 -4.39 0.57
C THR A 79 14.00 -4.51 -0.74
N LEU A 80 14.77 -3.49 -1.10
CA LEU A 80 15.42 -3.40 -2.42
C LEU A 80 16.88 -3.84 -2.43
N MET A 81 17.64 -3.52 -1.39
CA MET A 81 19.10 -3.73 -1.35
C MET A 81 19.51 -5.17 -1.75
N PRO A 82 18.84 -6.25 -1.31
CA PRO A 82 19.18 -7.63 -1.71
C PRO A 82 19.05 -7.92 -3.23
N TYR A 83 18.36 -7.06 -3.98
CA TYR A 83 18.08 -7.24 -5.40
C TYR A 83 18.80 -6.23 -6.30
N LEU A 84 19.27 -5.10 -5.76
CA LEU A 84 19.80 -3.99 -6.55
C LEU A 84 20.99 -4.37 -7.42
N GLY A 85 21.92 -5.18 -6.92
CA GLY A 85 23.08 -5.64 -7.69
C GLY A 85 22.65 -6.32 -8.98
N ARG A 86 21.61 -7.16 -8.91
CA ARG A 86 21.04 -7.89 -10.05
C ARG A 86 20.20 -6.97 -10.96
N ILE A 87 19.32 -6.17 -10.39
CA ILE A 87 18.45 -5.24 -11.13
C ILE A 87 19.30 -4.25 -11.95
N ASN A 88 20.39 -3.73 -11.38
CA ASN A 88 21.24 -2.74 -12.04
C ASN A 88 22.09 -3.30 -13.18
N THR A 89 22.18 -4.62 -13.33
CA THR A 89 22.74 -5.27 -14.54
C THR A 89 21.81 -5.21 -15.75
N THR A 90 20.52 -4.90 -15.54
CA THR A 90 19.55 -4.70 -16.61
C THR A 90 19.70 -3.29 -17.22
N GLY A 91 18.75 -2.90 -18.09
CA GLY A 91 18.63 -1.52 -18.56
C GLY A 91 18.27 -0.52 -17.45
N ASN A 92 17.81 -0.99 -16.29
CA ASN A 92 17.38 -0.15 -15.18
C ASN A 92 18.58 0.29 -14.31
N LYS A 93 18.46 1.45 -13.68
CA LYS A 93 19.47 2.05 -12.79
C LYS A 93 18.77 2.58 -11.54
N VAL A 94 18.67 1.74 -10.54
CA VAL A 94 17.81 1.89 -9.37
C VAL A 94 18.67 2.03 -8.11
N TYR A 95 18.19 2.83 -7.17
CA TYR A 95 18.74 2.99 -5.83
C TYR A 95 17.80 2.35 -4.80
N ALA A 96 18.32 2.00 -3.63
CA ALA A 96 17.55 1.75 -2.42
C ALA A 96 17.36 3.10 -1.73
N SER A 97 16.12 3.60 -1.68
CA SER A 97 15.85 4.91 -1.12
C SER A 97 15.33 4.88 0.31
N ARG A 98 15.71 5.90 1.08
CA ARG A 98 15.06 6.30 2.34
C ARG A 98 14.73 7.78 2.27
N THR A 99 13.51 8.15 2.66
CA THR A 99 13.07 9.54 2.73
C THR A 99 12.65 9.86 4.15
N LEU A 100 13.23 10.89 4.78
CA LEU A 100 12.72 11.40 6.05
C LEU A 100 11.74 12.54 5.83
N LEU A 101 10.68 12.54 6.64
CA LEU A 101 9.63 13.54 6.61
C LEU A 101 9.40 14.11 8.01
N PHE A 102 9.01 15.37 8.07
CA PHE A 102 8.60 16.05 9.28
C PHE A 102 7.12 16.39 9.23
N LEU A 103 6.39 16.07 10.30
CA LEU A 103 5.01 16.51 10.49
C LEU A 103 5.00 17.94 11.03
N LYS A 104 4.52 18.89 10.25
CA LYS A 104 4.39 20.31 10.64
C LYS A 104 3.21 20.53 11.59
N ASP A 105 3.18 21.70 12.23
CA ASP A 105 2.11 22.08 13.17
C ASP A 105 0.75 22.18 12.47
N ASP A 106 0.75 22.38 11.16
CA ASP A 106 -0.45 22.46 10.35
C ASP A 106 -0.97 21.11 9.85
N GLY A 107 -0.42 20.00 10.36
CA GLY A 107 -0.85 18.64 10.06
C GLY A 107 -0.29 18.05 8.76
N THR A 108 0.46 18.82 7.97
CA THR A 108 1.01 18.34 6.69
C THR A 108 2.46 17.86 6.82
N LEU A 109 2.86 16.91 5.98
CA LEU A 109 4.21 16.39 5.93
C LEU A 109 5.12 17.27 5.06
N LYS A 110 6.38 17.42 5.48
CA LYS A 110 7.45 18.07 4.74
C LYS A 110 8.59 17.06 4.51
N PRO A 111 8.99 16.76 3.27
CA PRO A 111 10.18 15.95 3.04
C PRO A 111 11.43 16.73 3.46
N LEU A 112 12.33 16.08 4.17
CA LEU A 112 13.54 16.70 4.71
C LEU A 112 14.78 16.35 3.90
N VAL A 113 14.92 15.05 3.60
CA VAL A 113 16.15 14.49 3.04
C VAL A 113 15.85 13.13 2.41
N ILE A 114 16.57 12.81 1.33
CA ILE A 114 16.53 11.52 0.64
C ILE A 114 17.94 10.92 0.64
N GLU A 115 18.06 9.67 1.07
CA GLU A 115 19.25 8.83 0.88
C GLU A 115 19.02 7.91 -0.31
N LEU A 116 19.99 7.86 -1.23
CA LEU A 116 20.02 6.93 -2.36
C LEU A 116 21.22 6.00 -2.19
N SER A 117 20.95 4.72 -1.92
CA SER A 117 21.95 3.72 -1.60
C SER A 117 22.15 2.73 -2.76
N LEU A 118 23.39 2.32 -2.99
CA LEU A 118 23.77 1.24 -3.90
C LEU A 118 24.54 0.15 -3.14
N PRO A 119 24.50 -1.11 -3.60
CA PRO A 119 25.43 -2.13 -3.12
C PRO A 119 26.88 -1.67 -3.32
N HIS A 120 27.75 -1.99 -2.36
CA HIS A 120 29.17 -1.68 -2.49
C HIS A 120 29.79 -2.41 -3.70
N PRO A 121 30.67 -1.76 -4.49
CA PRO A 121 31.26 -2.37 -5.70
C PRO A 121 32.09 -3.63 -5.41
N ASP A 122 32.66 -3.74 -4.22
CA ASP A 122 33.45 -4.91 -3.78
C ASP A 122 32.59 -6.08 -3.26
N GLY A 123 31.26 -5.93 -3.22
CA GLY A 123 30.29 -6.96 -2.85
C GLY A 123 29.41 -6.61 -1.65
N ASP A 124 28.30 -7.35 -1.50
CA ASP A 124 27.24 -7.04 -0.54
C ASP A 124 27.74 -6.97 0.92
N SER A 125 28.72 -7.80 1.30
CA SER A 125 29.26 -7.82 2.67
C SER A 125 29.99 -6.53 3.09
N PHE A 126 30.25 -5.62 2.16
CA PHE A 126 30.91 -4.33 2.44
C PHE A 126 29.92 -3.20 2.78
N GLY A 127 28.61 -3.47 2.80
CA GLY A 127 27.60 -2.46 3.13
C GLY A 127 27.06 -1.73 1.90
N ALA A 128 26.45 -0.58 2.13
CA ALA A 128 25.97 0.32 1.08
C ALA A 128 26.95 1.46 0.81
N VAL A 129 26.96 1.93 -0.43
CA VAL A 129 27.49 3.26 -0.79
C VAL A 129 26.29 4.17 -0.97
N SER A 130 26.17 5.16 -0.10
CA SER A 130 24.99 6.02 -0.01
C SER A 130 25.33 7.47 -0.26
N GLU A 131 24.41 8.17 -0.92
CA GLU A 131 24.48 9.61 -1.10
C GLU A 131 23.18 10.26 -0.62
N VAL A 132 23.33 11.46 -0.05
CA VAL A 132 22.25 12.19 0.60
C VAL A 132 21.93 13.45 -0.17
N TYR A 133 20.65 13.68 -0.41
CA TYR A 133 20.10 14.82 -1.16
C TYR A 133 19.09 15.56 -0.27
N THR A 134 19.22 16.89 -0.22
CA THR A 134 18.30 17.78 0.50
C THR A 134 17.67 18.77 -0.49
N PRO A 135 16.51 19.37 -0.17
CA PRO A 135 15.98 20.49 -0.92
C PRO A 135 17.03 21.59 -1.11
N GLY A 136 17.08 22.20 -2.30
CA GLY A 136 18.09 23.20 -2.67
C GLY A 136 17.60 24.13 -3.78
N GLU A 137 18.50 24.94 -4.33
CA GLU A 137 18.19 25.91 -5.40
C GLU A 137 19.01 25.64 -6.68
N GLY A 138 18.53 26.13 -7.82
CA GLY A 138 19.23 26.02 -9.10
C GLY A 138 19.42 24.56 -9.54
N VAL A 139 20.65 24.15 -9.83
CA VAL A 139 20.96 22.75 -10.19
C VAL A 139 20.69 21.79 -9.04
N TYR A 140 20.80 22.23 -7.78
CA TYR A 140 20.53 21.39 -6.62
C TYR A 140 19.02 21.12 -6.43
N ASP A 141 18.14 22.04 -6.82
CA ASP A 141 16.71 21.75 -6.96
C ASP A 141 16.47 20.66 -8.01
N SER A 142 17.19 20.72 -9.14
CA SER A 142 17.06 19.70 -10.19
C SER A 142 17.54 18.32 -9.73
N LEU A 143 18.61 18.25 -8.93
CA LEU A 143 19.06 17.01 -8.27
C LEU A 143 18.02 16.52 -7.25
N TRP A 144 17.41 17.43 -6.49
CA TRP A 144 16.33 17.09 -5.54
C TRP A 144 15.11 16.51 -6.25
N GLN A 145 14.67 17.10 -7.37
CA GLN A 145 13.59 16.54 -8.19
C GLN A 145 13.93 15.15 -8.74
N LEU A 146 15.18 14.92 -9.16
CA LEU A 146 15.63 13.58 -9.55
C LEU A 146 15.63 12.60 -8.37
N ALA A 147 16.06 13.02 -7.18
CA ALA A 147 16.04 12.19 -5.98
C ALA A 147 14.60 11.73 -5.64
N LYS A 148 13.64 12.66 -5.69
CA LYS A 148 12.21 12.34 -5.56
C LYS A 148 11.72 11.38 -6.65
N ALA A 149 12.18 11.52 -7.89
CA ALA A 149 11.85 10.57 -8.95
C ALA A 149 12.38 9.16 -8.67
N TYR A 150 13.60 9.00 -8.14
CA TYR A 150 14.12 7.68 -7.74
C TYR A 150 13.31 7.07 -6.59
N VAL A 151 12.86 7.89 -5.62
CA VAL A 151 11.91 7.45 -4.59
C VAL A 151 10.59 7.02 -5.24
N GLY A 152 10.06 7.79 -6.19
CA GLY A 152 8.85 7.46 -6.94
C GLY A 152 8.96 6.13 -7.71
N VAL A 153 10.15 5.82 -8.26
CA VAL A 153 10.44 4.51 -8.91
C VAL A 153 10.39 3.38 -7.89
N ASN A 154 11.06 3.53 -6.75
CA ASN A 154 11.03 2.54 -5.67
C ASN A 154 9.59 2.30 -5.19
N ASP A 155 8.87 3.38 -4.91
CA ASP A 155 7.52 3.33 -4.38
C ASP A 155 6.52 2.75 -5.39
N SER A 156 6.65 3.06 -6.69
CA SER A 156 5.81 2.47 -7.73
C SER A 156 6.06 0.97 -7.91
N GLY A 157 7.31 0.50 -7.82
CA GLY A 157 7.57 -0.94 -7.85
C GLY A 157 7.14 -1.66 -6.58
N ASN A 158 7.30 -1.03 -5.41
CA ASN A 158 6.78 -1.56 -4.15
C ASN A 158 5.25 -1.65 -4.18
N HIS A 159 4.58 -0.56 -4.56
CA HIS A 159 3.13 -0.48 -4.73
C HIS A 159 2.61 -1.62 -5.61
N GLN A 160 3.08 -1.71 -6.85
CA GLN A 160 2.57 -2.65 -7.83
C GLN A 160 2.80 -4.11 -7.41
N LEU A 161 3.98 -4.41 -6.86
CA LEU A 161 4.40 -5.78 -6.55
C LEU A 161 3.94 -6.28 -5.18
N ILE A 162 3.89 -5.38 -4.20
CA ILE A 162 3.72 -5.71 -2.78
C ILE A 162 2.35 -5.23 -2.32
N SER A 163 2.12 -3.92 -2.25
CA SER A 163 0.86 -3.36 -1.72
C SER A 163 -0.36 -3.80 -2.54
N HIS A 164 -0.20 -3.88 -3.86
CA HIS A 164 -1.24 -4.29 -4.78
C HIS A 164 -1.20 -5.81 -4.99
N TRP A 165 -0.28 -6.34 -5.81
CA TRP A 165 -0.26 -7.75 -6.17
C TRP A 165 -0.19 -8.71 -4.97
N LEU A 166 0.82 -8.59 -4.10
CA LEU A 166 1.03 -9.55 -3.03
C LEU A 166 -0.06 -9.46 -1.95
N GLN A 167 -0.28 -8.26 -1.41
CA GLN A 167 -1.13 -8.03 -0.24
C GLN A 167 -2.63 -8.10 -0.56
N THR A 168 -3.02 -8.09 -1.84
CA THR A 168 -4.43 -8.26 -2.24
C THR A 168 -4.56 -9.50 -3.12
N HIS A 169 -4.41 -9.39 -4.45
CA HIS A 169 -4.53 -10.47 -5.45
C HIS A 169 -3.98 -11.83 -5.00
N ALA A 170 -2.67 -11.92 -4.74
CA ALA A 170 -2.03 -13.19 -4.46
C ALA A 170 -2.40 -13.75 -3.09
N SER A 171 -2.54 -12.89 -2.08
CA SER A 171 -2.86 -13.33 -0.71
C SER A 171 -4.32 -13.75 -0.54
N ILE A 172 -5.24 -13.25 -1.36
CA ILE A 172 -6.66 -13.56 -1.22
C ILE A 172 -7.07 -14.86 -1.96
N GLU A 173 -6.41 -15.19 -3.08
CA GLU A 173 -6.75 -16.36 -3.92
C GLU A 173 -6.80 -17.70 -3.15
N PRO A 174 -5.88 -17.99 -2.19
CA PRO A 174 -5.97 -19.18 -1.35
C PRO A 174 -7.29 -19.31 -0.57
N PHE A 175 -7.84 -18.19 -0.09
CA PHE A 175 -9.13 -18.18 0.62
C PHE A 175 -10.30 -18.47 -0.31
N VAL A 176 -10.24 -18.00 -1.57
CA VAL A 176 -11.24 -18.33 -2.59
C VAL A 176 -11.30 -19.83 -2.83
N ILE A 177 -10.13 -20.44 -3.01
CA ILE A 177 -9.98 -21.88 -3.31
C ILE A 177 -10.49 -22.72 -2.14
N ALA A 178 -10.01 -22.45 -0.92
CA ALA A 178 -10.40 -23.22 0.25
C ALA A 178 -11.89 -23.06 0.58
N THR A 179 -12.46 -21.85 0.43
CA THR A 179 -13.89 -21.60 0.64
C THR A 179 -14.75 -22.47 -0.26
N ASN A 180 -14.44 -22.52 -1.55
CA ASN A 180 -15.18 -23.34 -2.51
C ASN A 180 -14.97 -24.85 -2.35
N ARG A 181 -13.87 -25.27 -1.72
CA ARG A 181 -13.55 -26.70 -1.52
C ARG A 181 -14.11 -27.26 -0.23
N GLN A 182 -14.20 -26.43 0.82
CA GLN A 182 -14.48 -26.90 2.18
C GLN A 182 -15.82 -26.42 2.74
N LEU A 183 -16.34 -25.28 2.26
CA LEU A 183 -17.61 -24.74 2.74
C LEU A 183 -18.70 -24.97 1.68
N SER A 184 -19.79 -25.62 2.08
CA SER A 184 -20.97 -25.78 1.23
C SER A 184 -21.55 -24.42 0.83
N VAL A 185 -22.20 -24.34 -0.33
CA VAL A 185 -22.96 -23.13 -0.73
C VAL A 185 -24.07 -22.76 0.27
N LEU A 186 -24.48 -23.71 1.12
CA LEU A 186 -25.43 -23.47 2.21
C LEU A 186 -24.78 -22.92 3.48
N HIS A 187 -23.45 -23.05 3.62
CA HIS A 187 -22.71 -22.70 4.81
C HIS A 187 -22.76 -21.18 5.07
N PRO A 188 -23.01 -20.72 6.31
CA PRO A 188 -23.15 -19.29 6.60
C PRO A 188 -21.88 -18.49 6.29
N VAL A 189 -20.69 -19.05 6.56
CA VAL A 189 -19.41 -18.39 6.23
C VAL A 189 -19.15 -18.37 4.71
N PHE A 190 -19.61 -19.37 3.95
CA PHE A 190 -19.55 -19.31 2.48
C PHE A 190 -20.38 -18.13 1.98
N LYS A 191 -21.64 -18.00 2.43
CA LYS A 191 -22.51 -16.88 2.08
C LYS A 191 -21.98 -15.53 2.53
N LEU A 192 -21.20 -15.47 3.61
CA LEU A 192 -20.57 -14.23 4.05
C LEU A 192 -19.43 -13.82 3.11
N LEU A 193 -18.57 -14.76 2.72
CA LEU A 193 -17.31 -14.45 2.03
C LEU A 193 -17.40 -14.49 0.50
N GLU A 194 -18.32 -15.26 -0.07
CA GLU A 194 -18.41 -15.48 -1.52
C GLU A 194 -18.52 -14.19 -2.37
N PRO A 195 -19.28 -13.14 -1.99
CA PRO A 195 -19.33 -11.90 -2.76
C PRO A 195 -17.96 -11.23 -2.88
N HIS A 196 -17.09 -11.46 -1.89
CA HIS A 196 -15.77 -10.85 -1.79
C HIS A 196 -14.72 -11.59 -2.63
N TYR A 197 -15.13 -12.59 -3.40
CA TYR A 197 -14.25 -13.37 -4.28
C TYR A 197 -14.59 -13.24 -5.77
N ARG A 198 -15.58 -12.40 -6.10
CA ARG A 198 -16.02 -12.19 -7.48
C ARG A 198 -14.83 -11.79 -8.35
N ASP A 199 -14.66 -12.51 -9.47
CA ASP A 199 -13.63 -12.34 -10.49
C ASP A 199 -12.15 -12.48 -10.05
N THR A 200 -11.85 -12.62 -8.75
CA THR A 200 -10.50 -12.71 -8.21
C THR A 200 -9.64 -13.80 -8.84
N MET A 201 -10.15 -15.04 -8.96
CA MET A 201 -9.40 -16.12 -9.62
C MET A 201 -9.23 -15.87 -11.12
N ASN A 202 -10.24 -15.26 -11.76
CA ASN A 202 -10.21 -14.98 -13.19
C ASN A 202 -9.15 -13.93 -13.52
N ILE A 203 -9.14 -12.81 -12.81
CA ILE A 203 -8.14 -11.76 -13.01
C ILE A 203 -6.74 -12.23 -12.64
N ASN A 204 -6.58 -13.00 -11.56
CA ASN A 204 -5.27 -13.55 -11.21
C ASN A 204 -4.75 -14.55 -12.25
N ALA A 205 -5.62 -15.37 -12.84
CA ALA A 205 -5.24 -16.27 -13.93
C ALA A 205 -4.76 -15.50 -15.16
N LEU A 206 -5.48 -14.43 -15.54
CA LEU A 206 -5.06 -13.53 -16.63
C LEU A 206 -3.73 -12.84 -16.29
N ALA A 207 -3.58 -12.32 -15.08
CA ALA A 207 -2.34 -11.69 -14.63
C ALA A 207 -1.15 -12.65 -14.75
N ARG A 208 -1.30 -13.92 -14.30
CA ARG A 208 -0.29 -14.97 -14.48
C ARG A 208 0.05 -15.25 -15.94
N GLN A 209 -0.88 -15.04 -16.87
CA GLN A 209 -0.70 -15.34 -18.28
C GLN A 209 -0.06 -14.19 -19.07
N ILE A 210 -0.43 -12.94 -18.78
CA ILE A 210 -0.06 -11.78 -19.62
C ILE A 210 0.67 -10.65 -18.88
N LEU A 211 0.50 -10.56 -17.56
CA LEU A 211 1.03 -9.44 -16.77
C LEU A 211 2.35 -9.80 -16.10
N ILE A 212 2.33 -10.78 -15.20
CA ILE A 212 3.45 -11.15 -14.32
C ILE A 212 4.23 -12.38 -14.80
N ASN A 213 3.93 -12.91 -15.99
CA ASN A 213 4.73 -13.96 -16.61
C ASN A 213 6.11 -13.43 -17.04
N GLY A 214 7.06 -14.35 -17.26
CA GLY A 214 8.36 -14.01 -17.83
C GLY A 214 8.20 -13.31 -19.19
N GLY A 215 8.78 -12.12 -19.32
CA GLY A 215 8.63 -11.24 -20.49
C GLY A 215 7.24 -10.59 -20.63
N GLY A 216 6.37 -10.70 -19.62
CA GLY A 216 5.06 -10.06 -19.55
C GLY A 216 5.13 -8.55 -19.35
N ILE A 217 3.97 -7.90 -19.35
CA ILE A 217 3.88 -6.43 -19.30
C ILE A 217 4.60 -5.87 -18.05
N PHE A 218 4.42 -6.51 -16.89
CA PHE A 218 5.00 -6.05 -15.62
C PHE A 218 6.55 -6.00 -15.68
N GLU A 219 7.19 -7.04 -16.20
CA GLU A 219 8.65 -7.09 -16.30
C GLU A 219 9.23 -6.05 -17.27
N ILE A 220 8.41 -5.57 -18.21
CA ILE A 220 8.79 -4.56 -19.21
C ILE A 220 8.59 -3.14 -18.68
N THR A 221 7.57 -2.92 -17.84
CA THR A 221 7.14 -1.57 -17.44
C THR A 221 7.51 -1.17 -16.01
N VAL A 222 8.01 -2.09 -15.17
CA VAL A 222 8.37 -1.82 -13.77
C VAL A 222 9.82 -2.23 -13.50
N PHE A 223 10.54 -1.45 -12.68
CA PHE A 223 11.99 -1.61 -12.49
C PHE A 223 12.49 -2.99 -12.03
N PRO A 224 11.76 -3.81 -11.24
CA PRO A 224 12.26 -5.11 -10.83
C PRO A 224 12.53 -6.04 -12.01
N SER A 225 11.87 -5.80 -13.16
CA SER A 225 12.00 -6.59 -14.37
C SER A 225 11.83 -8.09 -14.04
N LYS A 226 12.65 -8.97 -14.62
CA LYS A 226 12.65 -10.42 -14.37
C LYS A 226 12.86 -10.87 -12.92
N TYR A 227 13.17 -9.95 -12.01
CA TYR A 227 13.33 -10.24 -10.57
C TYR A 227 12.05 -9.97 -9.76
N ALA A 228 10.99 -9.46 -10.40
CA ALA A 228 9.75 -9.06 -9.74
C ALA A 228 9.15 -10.18 -8.86
N MET A 229 8.84 -11.35 -9.44
CA MET A 229 8.15 -12.40 -8.69
C MET A 229 9.01 -13.00 -7.58
N GLU A 230 10.33 -13.10 -7.77
CA GLU A 230 11.26 -13.54 -6.73
C GLU A 230 11.28 -12.55 -5.56
N MET A 231 11.30 -11.24 -5.85
CA MET A 231 11.26 -10.19 -4.84
C MET A 231 9.93 -10.20 -4.08
N SER A 232 8.79 -10.39 -4.75
CA SER A 232 7.48 -10.55 -4.08
C SER A 232 7.49 -11.75 -3.12
N SER A 233 8.02 -12.88 -3.56
CA SER A 233 8.16 -14.10 -2.73
C SER A 233 9.07 -13.87 -1.51
N PHE A 234 10.18 -13.15 -1.67
CA PHE A 234 11.06 -12.77 -0.56
C PHE A 234 10.32 -11.92 0.48
N ILE A 235 9.50 -10.96 0.04
CA ILE A 235 8.72 -10.12 0.95
C ILE A 235 7.61 -10.92 1.66
N TYR A 236 6.93 -11.82 0.95
CA TYR A 236 5.95 -12.73 1.55
C TYR A 236 6.57 -13.57 2.67
N LYS A 237 7.74 -14.16 2.41
CA LYS A 237 8.47 -14.97 3.38
C LYS A 237 8.81 -14.18 4.64
N ASN A 238 9.39 -12.98 4.49
CA ASN A 238 10.02 -12.27 5.60
C ASN A 238 9.10 -11.25 6.32
N HIS A 239 8.03 -10.76 5.67
CA HIS A 239 7.29 -9.61 6.18
C HIS A 239 5.77 -9.77 6.22
N TRP A 240 5.18 -10.59 5.35
CA TRP A 240 3.73 -10.81 5.34
C TRP A 240 3.30 -11.66 6.54
N THR A 241 2.25 -11.22 7.23
CA THR A 241 1.53 -11.99 8.26
C THR A 241 0.04 -11.70 8.11
N PHE A 242 -0.81 -12.69 8.39
CA PHE A 242 -2.26 -12.52 8.24
C PHE A 242 -2.85 -11.48 9.23
N PRO A 243 -2.53 -11.51 10.55
CA PRO A 243 -3.09 -10.54 11.49
C PRO A 243 -2.68 -9.09 11.20
N ASP A 244 -1.50 -8.87 10.63
CA ASP A 244 -1.04 -7.52 10.26
C ASP A 244 -1.76 -6.97 9.03
N GLN A 245 -2.64 -7.75 8.36
CA GLN A 245 -3.51 -7.22 7.30
C GLN A 245 -4.75 -6.51 7.87
N ALA A 246 -5.01 -6.61 9.18
CA ALA A 246 -6.04 -5.82 9.84
C ALA A 246 -5.62 -4.35 9.91
N LEU A 247 -6.42 -3.42 9.38
CA LEU A 247 -6.03 -2.00 9.31
C LEU A 247 -5.59 -1.41 10.67
N PRO A 248 -6.29 -1.64 11.80
CA PRO A 248 -5.82 -1.17 13.10
C PRO A 248 -4.46 -1.75 13.52
N ALA A 249 -4.22 -3.04 13.24
CA ALA A 249 -2.95 -3.70 13.57
C ALA A 249 -1.81 -3.18 12.68
N GLU A 250 -2.10 -3.02 11.39
CA GLU A 250 -1.21 -2.48 10.36
C GLU A 250 -0.73 -1.06 10.72
N LEU A 251 -1.67 -0.16 11.03
CA LEU A 251 -1.36 1.21 11.46
C LEU A 251 -0.52 1.24 12.73
N LYS A 252 -0.82 0.40 13.73
CA LYS A 252 0.00 0.29 14.95
C LYS A 252 1.41 -0.23 14.65
N LYS A 253 1.53 -1.23 13.78
CA LYS A 253 2.82 -1.82 13.39
C LYS A 253 3.76 -0.79 12.77
N ARG A 254 3.25 0.04 11.85
CA ARG A 254 3.99 1.16 11.25
C ARG A 254 4.20 2.34 12.21
N GLY A 255 3.58 2.31 13.39
CA GLY A 255 3.60 3.44 14.31
C GLY A 255 2.77 4.63 13.80
N MET A 256 1.78 4.42 12.95
CA MET A 256 0.86 5.47 12.51
C MET A 256 -0.33 5.67 13.47
N ALA A 257 -0.55 4.74 14.38
CA ALA A 257 -1.58 4.81 15.41
C ALA A 257 -1.09 4.29 16.77
N VAL A 258 -1.77 4.70 17.84
CA VAL A 258 -1.60 4.21 19.20
C VAL A 258 -2.94 3.83 19.80
N GLU A 259 -2.92 2.93 20.77
CA GLU A 259 -4.10 2.64 21.58
C GLU A 259 -4.43 3.85 22.46
N ASP A 260 -5.70 4.23 22.48
CA ASP A 260 -6.22 5.36 23.23
C ASP A 260 -7.67 5.05 23.63
N PRO A 261 -7.93 4.67 24.90
CA PRO A 261 -9.26 4.29 25.36
C PRO A 261 -10.34 5.37 25.18
N GLU A 262 -9.94 6.64 25.09
CA GLU A 262 -10.85 7.77 24.91
C GLU A 262 -11.13 8.07 23.43
N ALA A 263 -10.32 7.52 22.51
CA ALA A 263 -10.54 7.67 21.08
C ALA A 263 -11.66 6.75 20.58
N PRO A 264 -12.36 7.13 19.50
CA PRO A 264 -13.30 6.24 18.83
C PRO A 264 -12.63 4.88 18.52
N HIS A 265 -13.29 3.80 18.93
CA HIS A 265 -12.81 2.43 18.77
C HIS A 265 -11.47 2.11 19.45
N GLY A 266 -11.03 2.93 20.42
CA GLY A 266 -9.83 2.68 21.21
C GLY A 266 -8.51 2.97 20.49
N LEU A 267 -8.54 3.70 19.36
CA LEU A 267 -7.37 3.92 18.50
C LEU A 267 -7.25 5.39 18.09
N ARG A 268 -6.08 6.00 18.32
CA ARG A 268 -5.76 7.37 17.89
C ARG A 268 -4.66 7.38 16.84
N LEU A 269 -4.88 8.11 15.75
CA LEU A 269 -3.87 8.34 14.71
C LEU A 269 -2.81 9.34 15.18
N ARG A 270 -1.56 9.15 14.74
CA ARG A 270 -0.47 10.11 14.96
C ARG A 270 -0.52 11.30 14.01
N ILE A 271 -1.01 11.05 12.80
CA ILE A 271 -1.34 12.10 11.83
C ILE A 271 -2.87 12.12 11.77
N GLU A 272 -3.46 13.15 12.37
CA GLU A 272 -4.93 13.26 12.50
C GLU A 272 -5.61 13.28 11.12
N ASP A 273 -5.09 14.08 10.20
CA ASP A 273 -5.55 14.14 8.81
C ASP A 273 -4.70 13.22 7.92
N TYR A 274 -4.75 11.90 8.17
CA TYR A 274 -4.20 10.87 7.28
C TYR A 274 -5.36 10.25 6.48
N PRO A 275 -5.63 10.69 5.25
CA PRO A 275 -6.90 10.41 4.58
C PRO A 275 -7.21 8.92 4.39
N TYR A 276 -6.20 8.12 3.98
CA TYR A 276 -6.35 6.66 3.89
C TYR A 276 -6.72 6.02 5.23
N ALA A 277 -6.04 6.38 6.32
CA ALA A 277 -6.28 5.77 7.62
C ALA A 277 -7.62 6.22 8.23
N VAL A 278 -7.95 7.51 8.11
CA VAL A 278 -9.19 8.10 8.64
C VAL A 278 -10.42 7.50 7.96
N ASP A 279 -10.42 7.41 6.63
CA ASP A 279 -11.55 6.84 5.90
C ASP A 279 -11.54 5.31 5.98
N GLY A 280 -10.36 4.69 5.95
CA GLY A 280 -10.20 3.25 6.04
C GLY A 280 -10.70 2.68 7.37
N LEU A 281 -10.48 3.38 8.49
CA LEU A 281 -10.96 2.94 9.79
C LEU A 281 -12.49 2.94 9.86
N GLU A 282 -13.17 3.93 9.27
CA GLU A 282 -14.64 3.94 9.18
C GLU A 282 -15.17 2.72 8.42
N VAL A 283 -14.56 2.41 7.27
CA VAL A 283 -14.92 1.24 6.46
C VAL A 283 -14.60 -0.07 7.20
N TRP A 284 -13.43 -0.17 7.82
CA TRP A 284 -13.03 -1.30 8.66
C TRP A 284 -14.05 -1.59 9.76
N TYR A 285 -14.44 -0.59 10.56
CA TYR A 285 -15.40 -0.76 11.64
C TYR A 285 -16.85 -0.94 11.16
N ALA A 286 -17.16 -0.59 9.91
CA ALA A 286 -18.41 -1.01 9.29
C ALA A 286 -18.40 -2.50 8.94
N ILE A 287 -17.33 -3.00 8.34
CA ILE A 287 -17.13 -4.42 8.02
C ILE A 287 -17.12 -5.26 9.31
N GLU A 288 -16.33 -4.85 10.31
CA GLU A 288 -16.24 -5.55 11.60
C GLU A 288 -17.61 -5.66 12.27
N SER A 289 -18.36 -4.55 12.32
CA SER A 289 -19.72 -4.54 12.87
C SER A 289 -20.67 -5.45 12.10
N TRP A 290 -20.55 -5.52 10.77
CA TRP A 290 -21.34 -6.42 9.94
C TRP A 290 -21.06 -7.89 10.27
N VAL A 291 -19.79 -8.28 10.31
CA VAL A 291 -19.38 -9.65 10.65
C VAL A 291 -19.78 -10.00 12.09
N GLN A 292 -19.63 -9.06 13.02
CA GLN A 292 -20.01 -9.19 14.43
C GLN A 292 -21.53 -9.34 14.63
N ASP A 293 -22.35 -8.76 13.76
CA ASP A 293 -23.80 -8.94 13.77
C ASP A 293 -24.21 -10.28 13.10
N TYR A 294 -23.50 -10.70 12.03
CA TYR A 294 -23.84 -11.89 11.25
C TYR A 294 -23.40 -13.22 11.90
N ILE A 295 -22.14 -13.34 12.34
CA ILE A 295 -21.59 -14.60 12.86
C ILE A 295 -22.39 -15.15 14.06
N PRO A 296 -22.81 -14.32 15.04
CA PRO A 296 -23.62 -14.80 16.16
C PRO A 296 -25.02 -15.30 15.79
N LEU A 297 -25.52 -15.06 14.57
CA LEU A 297 -26.77 -15.65 14.10
C LEU A 297 -26.64 -17.18 13.97
N TYR A 298 -25.45 -17.66 13.59
CA TYR A 298 -25.17 -19.07 13.30
C TYR A 298 -24.30 -19.75 14.36
N TYR A 299 -23.38 -19.02 15.01
CA TYR A 299 -22.51 -19.53 16.08
C TYR A 299 -22.81 -18.83 17.42
N LYS A 300 -23.52 -19.52 18.32
CA LYS A 300 -23.94 -18.97 19.62
C LYS A 300 -22.84 -19.04 20.66
N THR A 301 -21.92 -19.99 20.52
CA THR A 301 -20.81 -20.26 21.44
C THR A 301 -19.53 -20.55 20.68
N ASP A 302 -18.40 -20.55 21.40
CA ASP A 302 -17.12 -20.99 20.81
C ASP A 302 -17.13 -22.50 20.51
N GLU A 303 -17.93 -23.28 21.24
CA GLU A 303 -18.11 -24.71 20.98
C GLU A 303 -18.79 -24.97 19.63
N ASP A 304 -19.69 -24.10 19.17
CA ASP A 304 -20.27 -24.19 17.82
C ASP A 304 -19.19 -24.05 16.73
N VAL A 305 -18.21 -23.17 16.93
CA VAL A 305 -17.08 -22.97 16.00
C VAL A 305 -16.16 -24.20 16.00
N GLN A 306 -15.91 -24.76 17.17
CA GLN A 306 -15.05 -25.95 17.33
C GLN A 306 -15.66 -27.20 16.70
N ASN A 307 -16.99 -27.34 16.80
CA ASN A 307 -17.73 -28.51 16.30
C ASN A 307 -18.09 -28.43 14.81
N ASP A 308 -17.88 -27.28 14.16
CA ASP A 308 -18.13 -27.11 12.74
C ASP A 308 -17.00 -27.73 11.89
N THR A 309 -17.25 -28.91 11.36
CA THR A 309 -16.24 -29.67 10.61
C THR A 309 -15.88 -29.02 9.27
N GLU A 310 -16.82 -28.33 8.60
CA GLU A 310 -16.53 -27.63 7.34
C GLU A 310 -15.62 -26.42 7.62
N LEU A 311 -15.95 -25.64 8.65
CA LEU A 311 -15.15 -24.50 9.07
C LEU A 311 -13.73 -24.87 9.52
N GLN A 312 -13.59 -25.95 10.32
CA GLN A 312 -12.28 -26.43 10.75
C GLN A 312 -11.45 -26.93 9.56
N ALA A 313 -12.07 -27.64 8.60
CA ALA A 313 -11.39 -28.10 7.39
C ALA A 313 -10.98 -26.94 6.48
N TRP A 314 -11.86 -25.94 6.32
CA TRP A 314 -11.59 -24.70 5.58
C TRP A 314 -10.37 -23.98 6.12
N TRP A 315 -10.36 -23.66 7.42
CA TRP A 315 -9.25 -22.91 8.00
C TRP A 315 -7.94 -23.70 7.99
N LYS A 316 -8.03 -25.02 8.19
CA LYS A 316 -6.88 -25.90 8.06
C LYS A 316 -6.30 -25.88 6.65
N GLU A 317 -7.10 -25.98 5.60
CA GLU A 317 -6.62 -25.95 4.21
C GLU A 317 -6.05 -24.58 3.84
N VAL A 318 -6.69 -23.48 4.25
CA VAL A 318 -6.15 -22.11 4.08
C VAL A 318 -4.73 -22.04 4.65
N ARG A 319 -4.51 -22.49 5.89
CA ARG A 319 -3.22 -22.38 6.56
C ARG A 319 -2.18 -23.37 6.02
N GLU A 320 -2.56 -24.64 5.87
CA GLU A 320 -1.60 -25.73 5.63
C GLU A 320 -1.27 -25.95 4.16
N GLU A 321 -2.18 -25.59 3.26
CA GLU A 321 -2.02 -25.74 1.81
C GLU A 321 -2.01 -24.37 1.12
N GLY A 322 -3.03 -23.54 1.34
CA GLY A 322 -3.19 -22.24 0.67
C GLY A 322 -2.03 -21.27 0.93
N HIS A 323 -1.73 -21.04 2.19
CA HIS A 323 -0.55 -20.32 2.68
C HIS A 323 0.49 -21.29 3.28
N GLY A 324 0.61 -22.48 2.68
CA GLY A 324 1.35 -23.62 3.25
C GLY A 324 2.81 -23.35 3.60
N ASP A 325 3.48 -22.43 2.89
CA ASP A 325 4.86 -22.02 3.18
C ASP A 325 5.02 -21.35 4.55
N LYS A 326 3.93 -20.82 5.11
CA LYS A 326 3.87 -20.13 6.40
C LYS A 326 2.99 -20.86 7.42
N LYS A 327 2.65 -22.14 7.18
CA LYS A 327 1.71 -22.91 8.02
C LYS A 327 2.12 -23.08 9.47
N SER A 328 3.43 -23.02 9.75
CA SER A 328 4.01 -23.20 11.09
C SER A 328 4.18 -21.90 11.86
N GLU A 329 3.83 -20.77 11.27
CA GLU A 329 3.97 -19.48 11.94
C GLU A 329 2.99 -19.37 13.13
N PRO A 330 3.43 -18.87 14.30
CA PRO A 330 2.65 -18.92 15.53
C PRO A 330 1.49 -17.91 15.57
N TRP A 331 1.48 -16.94 14.66
CA TRP A 331 0.49 -15.87 14.62
C TRP A 331 -0.83 -16.27 13.93
N TRP A 332 -0.91 -17.46 13.31
CA TRP A 332 -2.16 -17.93 12.74
C TRP A 332 -3.24 -18.09 13.82
N PRO A 333 -4.43 -17.49 13.66
CA PRO A 333 -5.60 -17.84 14.46
C PRO A 333 -5.81 -19.35 14.51
N LYS A 334 -6.24 -19.88 15.65
CA LYS A 334 -6.49 -21.32 15.79
C LYS A 334 -7.88 -21.73 15.28
N MET A 335 -8.75 -20.75 15.06
CA MET A 335 -10.15 -20.94 14.66
C MET A 335 -10.93 -21.78 15.67
N GLN A 336 -10.78 -21.49 16.96
CA GLN A 336 -11.43 -22.20 18.07
C GLN A 336 -12.46 -21.33 18.80
N THR A 337 -12.54 -20.05 18.47
CA THR A 337 -13.44 -19.09 19.10
C THR A 337 -14.19 -18.26 18.07
N ARG A 338 -15.35 -17.75 18.45
CA ARG A 338 -16.12 -16.81 17.60
C ARG A 338 -15.33 -15.55 17.30
N LYS A 339 -14.54 -15.08 18.26
CA LYS A 339 -13.68 -13.90 18.05
C LYS A 339 -12.68 -14.15 16.92
N GLU A 340 -11.98 -15.28 16.92
CA GLU A 340 -11.03 -15.60 15.84
C GLU A 340 -11.71 -15.69 14.47
N LEU A 341 -12.94 -16.24 14.41
CA LEU A 341 -13.72 -16.28 13.17
C LEU A 341 -14.11 -14.87 12.70
N ILE A 342 -14.61 -14.03 13.60
CA ILE A 342 -15.03 -12.65 13.29
C ILE A 342 -13.82 -11.83 12.82
N ASP A 343 -12.70 -11.89 13.55
CA ASP A 343 -11.48 -11.17 13.20
C ASP A 343 -10.96 -11.64 11.82
N SER A 344 -10.93 -12.96 11.57
CA SER A 344 -10.44 -13.51 10.30
C SER A 344 -11.33 -13.14 9.11
N CYS A 345 -12.64 -13.24 9.24
CA CYS A 345 -13.58 -12.82 8.20
C CYS A 345 -13.50 -11.31 7.93
N THR A 346 -13.34 -10.50 8.98
CA THR A 346 -13.17 -9.04 8.83
C THR A 346 -11.91 -8.71 8.03
N ILE A 347 -10.78 -9.37 8.33
CA ILE A 347 -9.53 -9.21 7.56
C ILE A 347 -9.73 -9.59 6.09
N ILE A 348 -10.33 -10.76 5.83
CA ILE A 348 -10.56 -11.25 4.46
C ILE A 348 -11.40 -10.25 3.66
N ILE A 349 -12.51 -9.78 4.23
CA ILE A 349 -13.39 -8.80 3.57
C ILE A 349 -12.66 -7.47 3.35
N TRP A 350 -11.93 -6.98 4.34
CA TRP A 350 -11.13 -5.75 4.23
C TRP A 350 -10.10 -5.83 3.10
N VAL A 351 -9.32 -6.92 3.05
CA VAL A 351 -8.29 -7.14 2.02
C VAL A 351 -8.91 -7.22 0.63
N ALA A 352 -10.01 -7.97 0.50
CA ALA A 352 -10.67 -8.18 -0.78
C ALA A 352 -11.39 -6.93 -1.31
N SER A 353 -11.83 -6.03 -0.43
CA SER A 353 -12.60 -4.83 -0.79
C SER A 353 -11.78 -3.55 -0.66
N ALA A 354 -11.82 -2.93 0.52
CA ALA A 354 -11.33 -1.58 0.75
C ALA A 354 -9.81 -1.43 0.62
N LEU A 355 -9.01 -2.42 1.03
CA LEU A 355 -7.56 -2.37 0.85
C LEU A 355 -7.21 -2.39 -0.64
N HIS A 356 -7.76 -3.34 -1.41
CA HIS A 356 -7.59 -3.41 -2.86
C HIS A 356 -8.05 -2.12 -3.53
N ALA A 357 -9.24 -1.62 -3.20
CA ALA A 357 -9.76 -0.38 -3.77
C ALA A 357 -8.81 0.81 -3.55
N ALA A 358 -8.29 0.97 -2.33
CA ALA A 358 -7.37 2.04 -1.96
C ALA A 358 -6.05 2.02 -2.74
N VAL A 359 -5.57 0.83 -3.16
CA VAL A 359 -4.31 0.68 -3.91
C VAL A 359 -4.52 0.41 -5.40
N ASN A 360 -5.74 0.22 -5.88
CA ASN A 360 -6.03 -0.10 -7.27
C ASN A 360 -6.62 1.07 -8.08
N PHE A 361 -7.73 1.67 -7.64
CA PHE A 361 -8.49 2.61 -8.49
C PHE A 361 -7.85 4.00 -8.60
N GLY A 362 -6.84 4.29 -7.77
CA GLY A 362 -6.00 5.47 -7.89
C GLY A 362 -4.93 5.37 -8.99
N GLN A 363 -4.71 4.19 -9.61
CA GLN A 363 -3.57 3.99 -10.50
C GLN A 363 -3.60 4.97 -11.69
N TYR A 364 -4.69 5.05 -12.47
CA TYR A 364 -4.76 6.00 -13.57
C TYR A 364 -4.93 7.45 -13.11
N PRO A 365 -5.85 7.78 -12.17
CA PRO A 365 -6.04 9.17 -11.73
C PRO A 365 -4.77 9.84 -11.19
N ILE A 366 -3.88 9.08 -10.52
CA ILE A 366 -2.66 9.60 -9.87
C ILE A 366 -1.40 9.32 -10.71
N ALA A 367 -1.26 8.09 -11.24
CA ALA A 367 -0.07 7.66 -11.99
C ALA A 367 -0.20 7.74 -13.51
N GLY A 368 -1.37 8.12 -14.05
CA GLY A 368 -1.59 8.35 -15.48
C GLY A 368 -0.66 9.41 -16.08
N TYR A 369 -0.10 10.29 -15.24
CA TYR A 369 1.02 11.16 -15.60
C TYR A 369 2.33 10.61 -15.03
N LEU A 370 3.01 9.74 -15.80
CA LEU A 370 4.22 9.03 -15.35
C LEU A 370 5.33 9.87 -14.72
N PRO A 371 5.59 11.15 -15.10
CA PRO A 371 6.59 11.95 -14.39
C PRO A 371 6.30 12.10 -12.89
N ASN A 372 5.02 12.06 -12.48
CA ASN A 372 4.61 12.02 -11.08
C ASN A 372 4.93 10.67 -10.42
N ARG A 373 4.63 9.57 -11.12
CA ARG A 373 4.75 8.19 -10.62
C ARG A 373 5.60 7.33 -11.56
N PRO A 374 6.92 7.62 -11.69
CA PRO A 374 7.77 6.88 -12.61
C PRO A 374 7.91 5.43 -12.13
N THR A 375 7.94 4.49 -13.07
CA THR A 375 8.00 3.05 -12.77
C THR A 375 9.38 2.43 -13.03
N ILE A 376 10.22 3.15 -13.78
CA ILE A 376 11.57 2.76 -14.18
C ILE A 376 12.49 3.98 -14.08
N SER A 377 13.74 3.74 -13.66
CA SER A 377 14.85 4.67 -13.85
C SER A 377 15.93 4.04 -14.74
N ARG A 378 16.51 4.82 -15.65
CA ARG A 378 17.42 4.37 -16.72
C ARG A 378 18.84 4.92 -16.61
N GLN A 379 19.06 5.91 -15.76
CA GLN A 379 20.36 6.53 -15.51
C GLN A 379 20.57 6.63 -14.00
N PHE A 380 21.82 6.69 -13.58
CA PHE A 380 22.17 7.07 -12.20
C PHE A 380 22.20 8.59 -12.07
N MET A 381 22.23 9.09 -10.83
CA MET A 381 22.32 10.53 -10.57
C MET A 381 23.55 11.15 -11.27
N PRO A 382 23.39 12.24 -12.04
CA PRO A 382 24.52 12.97 -12.63
C PRO A 382 25.51 13.42 -11.55
N LYS A 383 26.82 13.31 -11.83
CA LYS A 383 27.89 13.76 -10.93
C LYS A 383 28.48 15.07 -11.41
N GLU A 384 28.91 15.94 -10.49
CA GLU A 384 29.61 17.16 -10.85
C GLU A 384 30.79 16.87 -11.80
N ASN A 385 31.04 17.79 -12.74
CA ASN A 385 32.07 17.67 -13.77
C ASN A 385 31.84 16.51 -14.78
N THR A 386 30.60 16.06 -14.97
CA THR A 386 30.21 15.14 -16.05
C THR A 386 29.36 15.84 -17.11
N PRO A 387 29.35 15.36 -18.36
CA PRO A 387 28.47 15.89 -19.42
C PRO A 387 26.98 15.85 -19.03
N GLU A 388 26.57 14.84 -18.27
CA GLU A 388 25.20 14.69 -17.77
C GLU A 388 24.82 15.79 -16.78
N PHE A 389 25.77 16.21 -15.93
CA PHE A 389 25.55 17.31 -14.99
C PHE A 389 25.48 18.66 -15.71
N GLU A 390 26.35 18.90 -16.70
CA GLU A 390 26.24 20.09 -17.54
C GLU A 390 24.91 20.13 -18.32
N GLU A 391 24.39 18.97 -18.76
CA GLU A 391 23.06 18.88 -19.39
C GLU A 391 21.94 19.17 -18.37
N LEU A 392 22.08 18.74 -17.11
CA LEU A 392 21.14 19.02 -16.03
C LEU A 392 21.05 20.53 -15.76
N GLU A 393 22.18 21.22 -15.71
CA GLU A 393 22.23 22.68 -15.53
C GLU A 393 21.55 23.43 -16.68
N LYS A 394 21.72 22.95 -17.91
CA LYS A 394 21.21 23.62 -19.13
C LYS A 394 19.75 23.26 -19.43
N ASN A 395 19.34 22.03 -19.15
CA ASN A 395 18.02 21.49 -19.50
C ASN A 395 17.58 20.39 -18.52
N PRO A 396 17.15 20.76 -17.31
CA PRO A 396 16.81 19.80 -16.26
C PRO A 396 15.65 18.89 -16.63
N ASP A 397 14.64 19.39 -17.35
CA ASP A 397 13.49 18.59 -17.80
C ASP A 397 13.91 17.48 -18.77
N LYS A 398 14.86 17.75 -19.66
CA LYS A 398 15.39 16.74 -20.58
C LYS A 398 16.13 15.64 -19.84
N VAL A 399 16.94 16.00 -18.83
CA VAL A 399 17.62 14.99 -18.00
C VAL A 399 16.61 14.21 -17.18
N PHE A 400 15.61 14.86 -16.57
CA PHE A 400 14.53 14.19 -15.85
C PHE A 400 13.83 13.14 -16.72
N LEU A 401 13.40 13.51 -17.93
CA LEU A 401 12.74 12.60 -18.88
C LEU A 401 13.67 11.50 -19.42
N LYS A 402 14.98 11.75 -19.51
CA LYS A 402 15.98 10.72 -19.85
C LYS A 402 16.17 9.72 -18.70
N SER A 403 16.07 10.19 -17.46
CA SER A 403 16.27 9.38 -16.25
C SER A 403 15.08 8.46 -15.96
N ILE A 404 13.84 8.91 -16.13
CA ILE A 404 12.63 8.11 -15.81
C ILE A 404 12.17 7.20 -16.95
N THR A 405 11.03 6.52 -16.79
CA THR A 405 10.41 5.58 -17.76
C THR A 405 10.42 6.12 -19.20
N ALA A 406 10.88 5.30 -20.15
CA ALA A 406 10.94 5.69 -21.56
C ALA A 406 9.54 5.77 -22.19
N GLN A 407 9.39 6.61 -23.22
CA GLN A 407 8.09 6.88 -23.86
C GLN A 407 7.28 5.64 -24.25
N LEU A 408 7.91 4.61 -24.86
CA LEU A 408 7.18 3.39 -25.25
C LEU A 408 6.67 2.61 -24.03
N GLN A 409 7.50 2.50 -22.99
CA GLN A 409 7.11 1.85 -21.73
C GLN A 409 6.05 2.65 -21.00
N THR A 410 6.10 3.99 -21.07
CA THR A 410 5.06 4.90 -20.57
C THR A 410 3.73 4.62 -21.26
N LEU A 411 3.68 4.53 -22.59
CA LEU A 411 2.44 4.25 -23.31
C LEU A 411 1.83 2.90 -22.89
N LEU A 412 2.65 1.86 -22.81
CA LEU A 412 2.21 0.53 -22.35
C LEU A 412 1.71 0.58 -20.89
N GLY A 413 2.45 1.25 -20.01
CA GLY A 413 2.11 1.38 -18.60
C GLY A 413 0.82 2.15 -18.36
N ILE A 414 0.61 3.30 -19.02
CA ILE A 414 -0.62 4.10 -18.92
C ILE A 414 -1.82 3.29 -19.42
N SER A 415 -1.70 2.67 -20.59
CA SER A 415 -2.81 1.87 -21.15
C SER A 415 -3.20 0.71 -20.23
N LEU A 416 -2.22 0.08 -19.57
CA LEU A 416 -2.50 -0.95 -18.57
C LEU A 416 -3.25 -0.36 -17.37
N ILE A 417 -2.71 0.66 -16.71
CA ILE A 417 -3.33 1.19 -15.49
C ILE A 417 -4.68 1.86 -15.74
N GLU A 418 -4.94 2.34 -16.96
CA GLU A 418 -6.28 2.81 -17.37
C GLU A 418 -7.31 1.68 -17.27
N ILE A 419 -6.97 0.51 -17.82
CA ILE A 419 -7.82 -0.68 -17.74
C ILE A 419 -7.98 -1.10 -16.27
N LEU A 420 -6.88 -1.17 -15.51
CA LEU A 420 -6.91 -1.61 -14.12
C LEU A 420 -7.66 -0.66 -13.19
N SER A 421 -7.81 0.61 -13.57
CA SER A 421 -8.56 1.62 -12.80
C SER A 421 -10.03 1.75 -13.23
N THR A 422 -10.48 0.94 -14.19
CA THR A 422 -11.83 1.02 -14.75
C THR A 422 -12.77 0.12 -13.98
N HIS A 423 -13.83 0.70 -13.40
CA HIS A 423 -14.95 -0.09 -12.87
C HIS A 423 -15.81 -0.64 -14.00
N SER A 424 -16.13 -1.94 -13.95
CA SER A 424 -17.13 -2.51 -14.86
C SER A 424 -18.51 -1.93 -14.57
N SER A 425 -19.37 -1.86 -15.59
CA SER A 425 -20.75 -1.36 -15.43
C SER A 425 -21.64 -2.30 -14.61
N ASP A 426 -21.25 -3.56 -14.46
CA ASP A 426 -21.94 -4.59 -13.69
C ASP A 426 -21.22 -4.94 -12.37
N GLU A 427 -20.30 -4.07 -11.92
CA GLU A 427 -19.60 -4.21 -10.65
C GLU A 427 -20.57 -4.21 -9.45
N VAL A 428 -20.21 -4.94 -8.39
CA VAL A 428 -20.95 -5.00 -7.12
C VAL A 428 -20.11 -4.40 -6.01
N TYR A 429 -20.57 -3.28 -5.49
CA TYR A 429 -19.85 -2.52 -4.48
C TYR A 429 -20.10 -3.04 -3.06
N LEU A 430 -19.24 -2.62 -2.14
CA LEU A 430 -19.35 -2.93 -0.72
C LEU A 430 -20.72 -2.52 -0.17
N GLY A 431 -21.37 -3.43 0.56
CA GLY A 431 -22.75 -3.24 1.03
C GLY A 431 -23.82 -3.54 -0.02
N GLN A 432 -23.45 -4.10 -1.17
CA GLN A 432 -24.36 -4.60 -2.20
C GLN A 432 -24.16 -6.11 -2.44
N ARG A 433 -25.17 -6.76 -3.03
CA ARG A 433 -25.13 -8.16 -3.50
C ARG A 433 -25.92 -8.31 -4.78
N ASP A 434 -25.54 -9.30 -5.59
CA ASP A 434 -26.20 -9.63 -6.86
C ASP A 434 -27.67 -10.11 -6.69
N SER A 435 -28.00 -10.69 -5.54
CA SER A 435 -29.35 -11.15 -5.22
C SER A 435 -29.81 -10.63 -3.87
N LYS A 436 -31.10 -10.26 -3.78
CA LYS A 436 -31.76 -9.89 -2.52
C LYS A 436 -32.16 -11.09 -1.66
N GLU A 437 -32.20 -12.29 -2.24
CA GLU A 437 -32.67 -13.52 -1.61
C GLU A 437 -31.50 -14.49 -1.32
N TRP A 438 -30.33 -13.94 -1.01
CA TRP A 438 -29.09 -14.70 -0.77
C TRP A 438 -29.07 -15.47 0.56
N ALA A 439 -29.91 -15.07 1.53
CA ALA A 439 -30.12 -15.74 2.80
C ALA A 439 -31.61 -16.02 3.02
N ALA A 440 -31.90 -17.11 3.74
CA ALA A 440 -33.27 -17.46 4.13
C ALA A 440 -33.66 -16.79 5.46
N GLU A 441 -32.67 -16.55 6.31
CA GLU A 441 -32.83 -15.92 7.62
C GLU A 441 -33.06 -14.42 7.46
N LYS A 442 -34.18 -13.92 7.98
CA LYS A 442 -34.56 -12.51 7.91
C LYS A 442 -33.55 -11.63 8.65
N GLU A 443 -33.05 -12.11 9.78
CA GLU A 443 -32.08 -11.43 10.63
C GLU A 443 -30.75 -11.20 9.91
N ALA A 444 -30.34 -12.13 9.03
CA ALA A 444 -29.14 -11.98 8.20
C ALA A 444 -29.33 -10.88 7.13
N LEU A 445 -30.52 -10.82 6.51
CA LEU A 445 -30.87 -9.78 5.55
C LEU A 445 -30.95 -8.39 6.21
N GLU A 446 -31.56 -8.30 7.40
CA GLU A 446 -31.67 -7.06 8.17
C GLU A 446 -30.30 -6.54 8.63
N ALA A 447 -29.42 -7.44 9.10
CA ALA A 447 -28.06 -7.06 9.46
C ALA A 447 -27.25 -6.57 8.23
N PHE A 448 -27.49 -7.13 7.04
CA PHE A 448 -26.84 -6.68 5.81
C PHE A 448 -27.39 -5.33 5.32
N GLU A 449 -28.70 -5.10 5.47
CA GLU A 449 -29.30 -3.79 5.18
C GLU A 449 -28.70 -2.70 6.07
N LYS A 450 -28.57 -2.98 7.37
CA LYS A 450 -27.87 -2.09 8.33
C LYS A 450 -26.43 -1.82 7.91
N PHE A 451 -25.71 -2.83 7.43
CA PHE A 451 -24.35 -2.64 6.89
C PHE A 451 -24.35 -1.71 5.67
N GLY A 452 -25.22 -1.95 4.69
CA GLY A 452 -25.36 -1.10 3.51
C GLY A 452 -25.69 0.36 3.85
N ASP A 453 -26.54 0.60 4.86
CA ASP A 453 -26.84 1.95 5.31
C ASP A 453 -25.66 2.63 6.01
N LYS A 454 -24.91 1.89 6.83
CA LYS A 454 -23.67 2.39 7.45
C LYS A 454 -22.63 2.76 6.38
N VAL A 455 -22.50 1.94 5.34
CA VAL A 455 -21.62 2.22 4.20
C VAL A 455 -22.02 3.51 3.48
N LYS A 456 -23.32 3.75 3.22
CA LYS A 456 -23.78 5.04 2.64
C LYS A 456 -23.49 6.24 3.54
N GLU A 457 -23.59 6.08 4.85
CA GLU A 457 -23.26 7.15 5.80
C GLU A 457 -21.78 7.53 5.73
N ILE A 458 -20.90 6.54 5.57
CA ILE A 458 -19.45 6.78 5.41
C ILE A 458 -19.18 7.68 4.21
N GLU A 459 -19.82 7.44 3.07
CA GLU A 459 -19.66 8.27 1.88
C GLU A 459 -19.90 9.75 2.18
N LYS A 460 -21.01 10.04 2.88
CA LYS A 460 -21.35 11.41 3.29
C LYS A 460 -20.28 12.02 4.19
N LYS A 461 -19.74 11.25 5.14
CA LYS A 461 -18.66 11.73 6.02
C LYS A 461 -17.39 12.04 5.24
N ILE A 462 -17.05 11.23 4.23
CA ILE A 462 -15.86 11.48 3.41
C ILE A 462 -16.07 12.75 2.57
N ASP A 463 -17.26 12.96 2.00
CA ASP A 463 -17.60 14.23 1.32
C ASP A 463 -17.46 15.44 2.25
N GLU A 464 -18.01 15.36 3.47
CA GLU A 464 -17.89 16.42 4.47
C GLU A 464 -16.41 16.72 4.81
N ARG A 465 -15.58 15.68 4.99
CA ARG A 465 -14.13 15.83 5.22
C ARG A 465 -13.43 16.46 4.02
N ASN A 466 -13.74 16.05 2.79
CA ASN A 466 -13.13 16.58 1.59
C ASN A 466 -13.45 18.06 1.35
N LEU A 467 -14.54 18.57 1.94
CA LEU A 467 -14.94 19.98 1.89
C LEU A 467 -14.37 20.82 3.05
N ASP A 468 -13.80 20.18 4.08
CA ASP A 468 -13.22 20.88 5.23
C ASP A 468 -11.81 21.41 4.89
N GLU A 469 -11.69 22.72 4.75
CA GLU A 469 -10.42 23.40 4.43
C GLU A 469 -9.34 23.25 5.52
N ASN A 470 -9.72 22.82 6.73
CA ASN A 470 -8.75 22.53 7.79
C ASN A 470 -8.04 21.18 7.56
N LEU A 471 -8.62 20.28 6.77
CA LEU A 471 -8.06 18.96 6.43
C LEU A 471 -7.19 19.06 5.17
N LYS A 472 -5.98 19.58 5.35
CA LYS A 472 -5.07 19.97 4.26
C LYS A 472 -4.53 18.80 3.41
N ASN A 473 -4.43 17.59 3.97
CA ASN A 473 -3.86 16.44 3.27
C ASN A 473 -4.83 15.79 2.28
N ARG A 474 -6.13 16.12 2.36
CA ARG A 474 -7.20 15.49 1.56
C ARG A 474 -7.17 15.88 0.09
N THR A 475 -6.80 17.13 -0.21
CA THR A 475 -6.92 17.69 -1.56
C THR A 475 -5.58 18.09 -2.16
N GLY A 476 -4.66 18.61 -1.34
CA GLY A 476 -3.32 18.98 -1.76
C GLY A 476 -3.23 20.12 -2.79
N PRO A 477 -2.01 20.49 -3.19
CA PRO A 477 -1.78 21.49 -4.25
C PRO A 477 -2.31 21.05 -5.62
N VAL A 478 -2.45 19.73 -5.86
CA VAL A 478 -3.03 19.18 -7.09
C VAL A 478 -4.54 19.46 -7.23
N LYS A 479 -5.21 19.82 -6.13
CA LYS A 479 -6.65 20.08 -6.05
C LYS A 479 -7.49 18.84 -6.40
N MET A 480 -7.08 17.68 -5.89
CA MET A 480 -7.73 16.40 -6.11
C MET A 480 -8.17 15.81 -4.77
N PRO A 481 -9.47 15.88 -4.42
CA PRO A 481 -9.98 15.29 -3.19
C PRO A 481 -9.72 13.79 -3.10
N TYR A 482 -9.39 13.30 -1.90
CA TYR A 482 -9.20 11.88 -1.66
C TYR A 482 -10.54 11.14 -1.68
N THR A 483 -10.72 10.30 -2.70
CA THR A 483 -11.98 9.58 -2.95
C THR A 483 -11.81 8.06 -3.08
N SER A 484 -10.59 7.53 -2.93
CA SER A 484 -10.29 6.10 -3.12
C SER A 484 -11.06 5.15 -2.20
N LEU A 485 -11.60 5.66 -1.08
CA LEU A 485 -12.40 4.89 -0.12
C LEU A 485 -13.87 5.34 -0.06
N PHE A 486 -14.34 6.06 -1.10
CA PHE A 486 -15.78 6.22 -1.30
C PHE A 486 -16.39 4.86 -1.62
N PRO A 487 -17.44 4.44 -0.92
CA PRO A 487 -18.00 3.11 -1.16
C PRO A 487 -18.63 2.93 -2.54
N THR A 488 -19.27 3.95 -3.12
CA THR A 488 -19.97 3.81 -4.40
C THR A 488 -19.24 4.45 -5.58
N SER A 489 -19.49 3.91 -6.78
CA SER A 489 -19.04 4.47 -8.05
C SER A 489 -19.99 4.11 -9.19
N GLU A 490 -19.81 4.80 -10.32
CA GLU A 490 -20.35 4.41 -11.63
C GLU A 490 -19.28 3.63 -12.41
N GLY A 491 -19.66 3.03 -13.54
CA GLY A 491 -18.71 2.39 -14.45
C GLY A 491 -17.74 3.39 -15.08
N GLY A 492 -16.49 2.98 -15.32
CA GLY A 492 -15.43 3.82 -15.87
C GLY A 492 -14.27 4.09 -14.91
N VAL A 493 -13.36 4.98 -15.32
CA VAL A 493 -12.23 5.44 -14.48
C VAL A 493 -12.68 6.62 -13.63
N THR A 494 -13.02 6.36 -12.38
CA THR A 494 -13.62 7.36 -11.48
C THR A 494 -12.71 7.77 -10.32
N GLY A 495 -11.72 6.94 -9.98
CA GLY A 495 -10.84 7.15 -8.81
C GLY A 495 -11.52 6.95 -7.46
N ARG A 496 -12.70 6.32 -7.45
CA ARG A 496 -13.54 6.13 -6.27
C ARG A 496 -14.36 4.85 -6.40
N GLY A 497 -14.95 4.34 -5.32
CA GLY A 497 -15.74 3.11 -5.32
C GLY A 497 -14.98 1.95 -4.69
N ILE A 498 -15.65 1.22 -3.79
CA ILE A 498 -15.09 0.03 -3.15
C ILE A 498 -15.88 -1.19 -3.66
N PRO A 499 -15.35 -1.96 -4.63
CA PRO A 499 -15.91 -3.27 -4.98
C PRO A 499 -15.93 -4.22 -3.79
N ASN A 500 -16.76 -5.27 -3.86
CA ASN A 500 -16.73 -6.33 -2.86
C ASN A 500 -15.42 -7.13 -2.89
N SER A 501 -14.77 -7.23 -4.05
CA SER A 501 -13.68 -8.18 -4.32
C SER A 501 -12.54 -7.55 -5.11
N VAL A 502 -11.43 -8.30 -5.20
CA VAL A 502 -10.33 -8.05 -6.14
C VAL A 502 -10.81 -8.45 -7.54
N SER A 503 -11.48 -7.54 -8.24
CA SER A 503 -12.19 -7.83 -9.50
C SER A 503 -11.43 -7.42 -10.78
N ILE A 504 -10.33 -6.66 -10.64
CA ILE A 504 -9.55 -6.11 -11.76
C ILE A 504 -8.06 -6.01 -11.45
#